data_AF-A0A1J3DE06-F1
#
_entry.id   AF-A0A1J3DE06-F1
#
_cell.length_a   1.000
_cell.length_b   1.000
_cell.length_c   1.000
_cell.angle_alpha   90.00
_cell.angle_beta   90.00
_cell.angle_gamma   90.00
#
_symmetry.space_group_name_H-M   'P 1'
#
loop_
_entity.id
_entity.type
_entity.pdbx_description
1 polymer ?
#
loop_
_entity_poly.entity_id
_entity_poly.type
_entity_poly.pdbx_seq_one_letter_code
_entity_poly.pdbx_strand_id
1 'polypeptide(L)'
;IVDEGHRLKNHECALAKTLRTGGYRIKRRLLLTGTPIQNSLQELWSLLNFLLPHIFNSVQNFEEWFNPPFAERGSADLTDEEELLMINRLHHVIRPFLLRRKKSEVEKFLPG
;
A
#
# COMPACT_ATOMS: atom_id res chain seq x y z
N ILE A 1 14.06 4.07 8.06
CA ILE A 1 13.65 2.68 7.72
C ILE A 1 12.58 2.31 8.74
N VAL A 2 11.49 1.68 8.30
CA VAL A 2 10.46 1.12 9.19
C VAL A 2 10.42 -0.37 8.94
N ASP A 3 10.63 -1.13 10.01
CA ASP A 3 10.45 -2.58 10.02
C ASP A 3 9.02 -2.92 10.46
N GLU A 4 8.55 -4.10 10.09
CA GLU A 4 7.19 -4.57 10.33
C GLU A 4 6.12 -3.60 9.84
N GLY A 5 6.14 -3.37 8.51
CA GLY A 5 5.26 -2.41 7.82
C GLY A 5 3.77 -2.64 8.04
N HIS A 6 3.37 -3.81 8.55
CA HIS A 6 1.99 -4.07 8.98
C HIS A 6 1.52 -3.05 10.05
N ARG A 7 2.43 -2.45 10.83
CA ARG A 7 2.12 -1.39 11.81
C ARG A 7 1.65 -0.08 11.19
N LEU A 8 1.94 0.12 9.90
CA LEU A 8 1.54 1.31 9.14
C LEU A 8 0.33 1.08 8.25
N LYS A 9 -0.33 -0.08 8.28
CA LYS A 9 -1.53 -0.35 7.46
C LYS A 9 -2.67 0.61 7.75
N ASN A 10 -2.86 0.95 9.02
CA ASN A 10 -3.81 1.96 9.45
C ASN A 10 -3.18 3.35 9.40
N HIS A 11 -3.59 4.19 8.46
CA HIS A 11 -3.07 5.55 8.33
C HIS A 11 -3.45 6.50 9.47
N GLU A 12 -4.47 6.14 10.24
CA GLU A 12 -4.93 6.90 11.41
C GLU A 12 -4.13 6.58 12.68
N CYS A 13 -3.25 5.58 12.63
CA CYS A 13 -2.42 5.23 13.77
C CYS A 13 -1.45 6.36 14.11
N ALA A 14 -1.10 6.47 15.41
CA ALA A 14 -0.22 7.53 15.90
C ALA A 14 1.11 7.57 15.14
N LEU A 15 1.69 6.40 14.84
CA LEU A 15 2.95 6.30 14.10
C LEU A 15 2.84 6.91 12.69
N ALA A 16 1.78 6.56 11.93
CA ALA A 16 1.57 7.08 10.59
C ALA A 16 1.35 8.59 10.60
N LYS A 17 0.57 9.12 11.54
CA LYS A 17 0.37 10.56 11.74
C LYS A 17 1.69 11.27 12.07
N THR A 18 2.43 10.78 13.05
CA THR A 18 3.72 11.36 13.47
C THR A 18 4.74 11.39 12.34
N LEU A 19 4.86 10.32 11.54
CA LEU A 19 5.79 10.29 10.40
C LEU A 19 5.40 11.26 9.27
N ARG A 20 4.13 11.64 9.19
CA ARG A 20 3.58 12.52 8.16
C ARG A 20 3.60 13.99 8.58
N THR A 21 3.17 14.29 9.81
CA THR A 21 2.98 15.66 10.32
C THR A 21 4.05 16.10 11.32
N GLY A 22 4.85 15.18 11.86
CA GLY A 22 5.84 15.46 12.91
C GLY A 22 7.09 16.22 12.45
N GLY A 23 7.08 16.85 11.27
CA GLY A 23 8.17 17.71 10.79
C GLY A 23 9.45 16.98 10.34
N TYR A 24 9.43 15.65 10.25
CA TYR A 24 10.60 14.86 9.84
C TYR A 24 10.94 15.04 8.36
N ARG A 25 12.11 15.61 8.05
CA ARG A 25 12.67 15.66 6.70
C ARG A 25 13.40 14.36 6.36
N ILE A 26 12.67 13.40 5.78
CA ILE A 26 13.21 12.08 5.42
C ILE A 26 13.35 11.97 3.89
N LYS A 27 14.60 11.99 3.38
CA LYS A 27 14.91 11.88 1.94
C LYS A 27 14.73 10.47 1.37
N ARG A 28 15.07 9.44 2.14
CA ARG A 28 15.03 8.03 1.72
C ARG A 28 14.20 7.23 2.70
N ARG A 29 13.18 6.56 2.19
CA ARG A 29 12.22 5.79 2.97
C ARG A 29 12.25 4.35 2.49
N LEU A 30 12.31 3.43 3.44
CA LEU A 30 12.32 2.00 3.19
C LEU A 30 11.37 1.37 4.21
N LEU A 31 10.45 0.56 3.70
CA LEU A 31 9.49 -0.22 4.47
C LEU A 31 9.87 -1.69 4.31
N LEU A 32 10.01 -2.40 5.43
CA LEU A 32 10.22 -3.84 5.45
C LEU A 32 8.97 -4.50 6.03
N THR A 33 8.51 -5.59 5.41
CA THR A 33 7.38 -6.36 5.93
C THR A 33 7.54 -7.83 5.54
N GLY A 34 7.33 -8.73 6.51
CA GLY A 34 7.22 -10.17 6.24
C GLY A 34 5.82 -10.60 5.82
N THR A 35 4.83 -9.71 5.95
CA THR A 35 3.42 -10.02 5.65
C THR A 35 3.06 -9.60 4.22
N PRO A 36 2.19 -10.36 3.53
CA PRO A 36 1.59 -9.91 2.29
C PRO A 36 0.88 -8.56 2.50
N ILE A 37 1.03 -7.66 1.54
CA ILE A 37 0.21 -6.46 1.45
C ILE A 37 -1.22 -6.94 1.20
N GLN A 38 -2.17 -6.49 2.03
CA GLN A 38 -3.57 -6.87 1.88
C GLN A 38 -4.23 -6.07 0.75
N ASN A 39 -5.35 -6.60 0.28
CA ASN A 39 -6.15 -6.12 -0.85
C ASN A 39 -6.98 -4.85 -0.53
N SER A 40 -6.61 -4.05 0.46
CA SER A 40 -7.35 -2.84 0.83
C SER A 40 -6.72 -1.59 0.21
N LEU A 41 -7.54 -0.76 -0.44
CA LEU A 41 -7.15 0.55 -0.96
C LEU A 41 -6.52 1.45 0.11
N GLN A 42 -7.11 1.48 1.30
CA GLN A 42 -6.65 2.32 2.41
C GLN A 42 -5.32 1.85 2.99
N GLU A 43 -5.16 0.52 3.15
CA GLU A 43 -3.86 -0.04 3.54
C GLU A 43 -2.78 0.34 2.53
N LEU A 44 -3.07 0.11 1.25
CA LEU A 44 -2.11 0.35 0.20
C LEU A 44 -1.73 1.83 0.12
N TRP A 45 -2.72 2.72 0.20
CA TRP A 45 -2.47 4.15 0.29
C TRP A 45 -1.59 4.50 1.48
N SER A 46 -1.83 3.90 2.65
CA SER A 46 -1.03 4.18 3.85
C SER A 46 0.45 3.82 3.66
N LEU A 47 0.73 2.66 3.05
CA LEU A 47 2.10 2.22 2.75
C LEU A 47 2.76 3.12 1.69
N LEU A 48 2.02 3.47 0.63
CA LEU A 48 2.50 4.34 -0.45
C LEU A 48 2.72 5.78 0.01
N ASN A 49 1.84 6.32 0.84
CA ASN A 49 2.02 7.63 1.47
C ASN A 49 3.28 7.64 2.33
N PHE A 50 3.54 6.57 3.09
CA PHE A 50 4.78 6.50 3.83
C PHE A 50 5.99 6.56 2.89
N LEU A 51 6.02 5.78 1.81
CA LEU A 51 7.15 5.71 0.89
C LEU A 51 7.33 6.99 0.06
N LEU A 52 6.24 7.56 -0.45
CA LEU A 52 6.18 8.67 -1.41
C LEU A 52 5.10 9.68 -1.01
N PRO A 53 5.27 10.40 0.12
CA PRO A 53 4.23 11.26 0.70
C PRO A 53 3.85 12.45 -0.18
N HIS A 54 4.73 12.87 -1.10
CA HIS A 54 4.47 13.98 -2.02
C HIS A 54 3.56 13.58 -3.19
N ILE A 55 3.57 12.29 -3.55
CA ILE A 55 2.73 11.75 -4.64
C ILE A 55 1.39 11.32 -4.05
N PHE A 56 1.41 10.59 -2.94
CA PHE A 56 0.22 10.02 -2.31
C PHE A 56 -0.21 10.82 -1.09
N ASN A 57 -0.51 12.10 -1.24
CA ASN A 57 -0.76 13.02 -0.11
C ASN A 57 -2.21 13.04 0.41
N SER A 58 -3.16 12.53 -0.36
CA SER A 58 -4.59 12.51 -0.06
C SER A 58 -5.15 11.11 -0.27
N VAL A 59 -5.84 10.57 0.74
CA VAL A 59 -6.49 9.26 0.64
C VAL A 59 -7.73 9.35 -0.26
N GLN A 60 -8.43 10.48 -0.19
CA GLN A 60 -9.61 10.76 -1.02
C GLN A 60 -9.24 10.78 -2.51
N ASN A 61 -8.18 11.51 -2.86
CA ASN A 61 -7.74 11.58 -4.26
C ASN A 61 -7.28 10.21 -4.77
N PHE A 62 -6.65 9.42 -3.89
CA PHE A 62 -6.25 8.07 -4.23
C PHE A 62 -7.47 7.20 -4.49
N GLU A 63 -8.45 7.18 -3.59
CA GLU A 63 -9.71 6.46 -3.80
C GLU A 63 -10.41 6.91 -5.09
N GLU A 64 -10.51 8.22 -5.35
CA GLU A 64 -11.08 8.79 -6.58
C GLU A 64 -10.36 8.35 -7.86
N TRP A 65 -9.03 8.20 -7.85
CA TRP A 65 -8.26 7.73 -9.00
C TRP A 65 -8.47 6.26 -9.32
N PHE A 66 -8.84 5.46 -8.32
CA PHE A 66 -9.10 4.03 -8.48
C PHE A 66 -10.59 3.71 -8.69
N ASN A 67 -11.50 4.53 -8.16
CA ASN A 67 -12.96 4.49 -8.35
C ASN A 67 -13.58 4.87 -9.73
N PRO A 68 -12.89 5.48 -10.75
CA PRO A 68 -13.59 6.09 -11.90
C PRO A 68 -14.50 5.16 -12.71
N PRO A 69 -14.15 3.89 -13.00
CA PRO A 69 -15.03 3.01 -13.79
C PRO A 69 -16.30 2.57 -13.04
N PHE A 70 -16.42 2.84 -11.73
CA PHE A 70 -17.56 2.44 -10.91
C PHE A 70 -18.33 3.63 -10.32
N ALA A 71 -17.75 4.82 -10.37
CA ALA A 71 -18.38 6.07 -9.92
C ALA A 71 -19.71 6.37 -10.66
N GLU A 72 -19.89 5.86 -11.87
CA GLU A 72 -21.16 5.99 -12.63
C GLU A 72 -22.34 5.24 -11.99
N ARG A 73 -22.11 4.27 -11.10
CA ARG A 73 -23.17 3.51 -10.40
C ARG A 73 -23.70 4.19 -9.13
N GLY A 74 -23.20 5.38 -8.78
CA GLY A 74 -23.57 6.05 -7.52
C GLY A 74 -22.99 5.32 -6.30
N SER A 75 -23.57 5.53 -5.11
CA SER A 75 -23.17 4.92 -3.83
C SER A 75 -23.53 3.41 -3.73
N ALA A 76 -23.36 2.67 -4.81
CA ALA A 76 -23.45 1.22 -4.79
C ALA A 76 -22.08 0.65 -4.41
N ASP A 77 -22.05 -0.29 -3.49
CA ASP A 77 -20.83 -1.00 -3.14
C ASP A 77 -20.22 -1.65 -4.39
N LEU A 78 -18.89 -1.60 -4.50
CA LEU A 78 -18.17 -2.29 -5.56
C LEU A 78 -18.47 -3.79 -5.48
N THR A 79 -18.64 -4.43 -6.62
CA THR A 79 -18.65 -5.91 -6.65
C THR A 79 -17.24 -6.45 -6.42
N ASP A 80 -17.14 -7.69 -5.92
CA ASP A 80 -15.85 -8.35 -5.67
C ASP A 80 -14.92 -8.36 -6.90
N GLU A 81 -15.49 -8.50 -8.11
CA GLU A 81 -14.73 -8.47 -9.37
C GLU A 81 -14.13 -7.08 -9.67
N GLU A 82 -14.89 -6.03 -9.39
CA GLU A 82 -14.50 -4.64 -9.60
C GLU A 82 -13.41 -4.22 -8.61
N GLU A 83 -13.55 -4.63 -7.36
CA GLU A 83 -12.53 -4.48 -6.32
C GLU A 83 -11.24 -5.21 -6.73
N LEU A 84 -11.33 -6.46 -7.17
CA LEU A 84 -10.18 -7.24 -7.64
C LEU A 84 -9.48 -6.58 -8.84
N LEU A 85 -10.24 -5.98 -9.75
CA LEU A 85 -9.69 -5.31 -10.93
C LEU A 85 -8.94 -4.03 -10.56
N MET A 86 -9.43 -3.25 -9.59
CA MET A 86 -8.67 -2.14 -9.01
C MET A 86 -7.38 -2.62 -8.35
N ILE A 87 -7.48 -3.63 -7.50
CA ILE A 87 -6.35 -4.21 -6.77
C ILE A 87 -5.27 -4.66 -7.75
N ASN A 88 -5.65 -5.29 -8.88
CA ASN A 88 -4.71 -5.68 -9.91
C ASN A 88 -4.02 -4.51 -10.61
N ARG A 89 -4.76 -3.43 -10.93
CA ARG A 89 -4.17 -2.19 -11.48
C ARG A 89 -3.17 -1.58 -10.51
N LEU A 90 -3.54 -1.54 -9.23
CA LEU A 90 -2.68 -1.07 -8.15
C LEU A 90 -1.41 -1.89 -8.04
N HIS A 91 -1.53 -3.22 -7.98
CA HIS A 91 -0.38 -4.13 -7.97
C HIS A 91 0.58 -3.87 -9.13
N HIS A 92 0.06 -3.52 -10.31
CA HIS A 92 0.87 -3.18 -11.46
C HIS A 92 1.68 -1.88 -11.25
N VAL A 93 1.04 -0.83 -10.73
CA VAL A 93 1.69 0.47 -10.43
C VAL A 93 2.74 0.33 -9.32
N ILE A 94 2.48 -0.48 -8.30
CA ILE A 94 3.39 -0.63 -7.15
C ILE A 94 4.54 -1.60 -7.41
N ARG A 95 4.43 -2.49 -8.40
CA ARG A 95 5.44 -3.51 -8.72
C ARG A 95 6.88 -2.98 -8.79
N PRO A 96 7.19 -1.84 -9.45
CA PRO A 96 8.57 -1.31 -9.46
C PRO A 96 9.08 -0.85 -8.08
N PHE A 97 8.19 -0.62 -7.11
CA PHE A 97 8.55 -0.20 -5.75
C PHE A 97 8.67 -1.35 -4.76
N LEU A 98 8.32 -2.57 -5.18
CA LEU A 98 8.27 -3.76 -4.34
C LEU A 98 9.37 -4.74 -4.71
N LEU A 99 10.25 -5.00 -3.74
CA LEU A 99 11.16 -6.13 -3.79
C LEU A 99 10.60 -7.25 -2.93
N ARG A 100 10.12 -8.32 -3.56
CA ARG A 100 9.62 -9.53 -2.88
C ARG A 100 10.47 -10.72 -3.28
N ARG A 101 10.97 -11.47 -2.28
CA ARG A 101 11.61 -12.78 -2.47
C ARG A 101 10.73 -13.84 -1.83
N LYS A 102 10.47 -14.94 -2.52
CA LYS A 102 9.76 -16.11 -1.97
C LYS A 102 10.78 -17.10 -1.41
N LYS A 103 10.42 -17.84 -0.36
CA LYS A 103 11.27 -18.92 0.18
C LYS A 103 11.75 -19.91 -0.89
N SER A 104 10.86 -20.29 -1.80
CA SER A 104 11.16 -21.14 -2.96
C SER A 104 12.25 -20.60 -3.90
N GLU A 105 12.52 -19.29 -3.87
CA GLU A 105 13.55 -18.64 -4.71
C GLU A 105 14.92 -18.58 -4.01
N VAL A 106 14.97 -18.86 -2.70
CA VAL A 106 16.18 -18.71 -1.86
C VAL A 106 16.62 -20.02 -1.22
N GLU A 107 15.68 -20.87 -0.83
CA GLU A 107 15.95 -22.13 -0.14
C GLU A 107 16.23 -23.24 -1.18
N LYS A 108 17.45 -23.26 -1.74
CA LYS A 108 17.90 -24.36 -2.63
C LYS A 108 18.39 -25.59 -1.86
N PHE A 109 18.64 -25.48 -0.56
CA PHE A 109 19.42 -26.46 0.22
C PHE A 109 18.92 -26.72 1.64
N LEU A 110 17.69 -26.32 2.00
CA LEU A 110 17.14 -26.63 3.33
C LEU A 110 16.45 -28.00 3.31
N PRO A 111 16.70 -28.87 4.31
CA PRO A 111 15.91 -30.09 4.50
C PRO A 111 14.49 -29.68 4.93
N GLY A 112 13.50 -30.31 4.29
CA GLY A 112 12.08 -30.06 4.54
C GLY A 112 11.59 -30.54 5.89
#